data_AF-A0AAJ3Z4M8-F1
#
_entry.id   AF-A0AAJ3Z4M8-F1
#
_cell.length_a   1.000
_cell.length_b   1.000
_cell.length_c   1.000
_cell.angle_alpha   90.00
_cell.angle_beta   90.00
_cell.angle_gamma   90.00
#
_symmetry.space_group_name_H-M   'P 1'
#
loop_
_entity.id
_entity.type
_entity.pdbx_description
1 polymer ?
#
loop_
_entity_poly.entity_id
_entity_poly.type
_entity_poly.pdbx_seq_one_letter_code
_entity_poly.pdbx_strand_id
1 'polypeptide(L)'
;MRDEFHGRLDTKNFIDSEYENAFRHFNLTADDIQKRTSFAEDENGNQALMIDGEPVLIIRKPKYSPGKATWKIDRLYEREAAE
;
A
#
# COMPACT_ATOMS: atom_id res chain seq x y z
N MET A 1 19.96 23.20 15.13
CA MET A 1 19.49 22.66 13.84
C MET A 1 18.25 21.85 14.14
N ARG A 2 17.07 22.36 13.78
CA ARG A 2 15.79 21.70 14.06
C ARG A 2 15.46 20.79 12.88
N ASP A 3 15.18 19.53 13.20
CA ASP A 3 14.68 18.47 12.33
C ASP A 3 13.58 18.94 11.36
N GLU A 4 13.94 19.10 10.08
CA GLU A 4 13.01 19.33 8.97
C GLU A 4 12.67 18.02 8.21
N PHE A 5 12.80 16.84 8.85
CA PHE A 5 12.59 15.54 8.20
C PHE A 5 11.33 14.76 8.62
N HIS A 6 10.44 15.30 9.45
CA HIS A 6 9.32 14.52 10.01
C HIS A 6 8.11 14.33 9.07
N GLY A 7 7.99 15.07 7.96
CA GLY A 7 6.83 14.94 7.06
C GLY A 7 6.85 13.77 6.08
N ARG A 8 8.03 13.20 5.80
CA ARG A 8 8.21 12.16 4.76
C ARG A 8 8.31 10.74 5.32
N LEU A 9 8.68 10.61 6.59
CA LEU A 9 8.79 9.32 7.29
C LEU A 9 7.43 8.70 7.61
N ASP A 10 6.43 9.53 7.93
CA ASP A 10 5.12 9.06 8.38
C ASP A 10 4.38 8.27 7.28
N THR A 11 4.42 8.75 6.04
CA THR A 11 3.72 8.06 4.95
C THR A 11 4.40 6.78 4.51
N LYS A 12 5.73 6.73 4.55
CA LYS A 12 6.46 5.52 4.19
C LYS A 12 6.15 4.40 5.18
N ASN A 13 6.18 4.71 6.48
CA ASN A 13 5.81 3.76 7.53
C ASN A 13 4.33 3.36 7.48
N PHE A 14 3.44 4.30 7.13
CA PHE A 14 2.03 4.00 6.93
C PHE A 14 1.82 3.00 5.80
N ILE A 15 2.41 3.22 4.62
CA ILE A 15 2.28 2.30 3.48
C ILE A 15 2.89 0.92 3.80
N ASP A 16 4.05 0.89 4.46
CA ASP A 16 4.70 -0.36 4.86
C ASP A 16 3.80 -1.18 5.80
N SER A 17 3.17 -0.52 6.78
CA SER A 17 2.22 -1.15 7.71
C SER A 17 1.00 -1.74 6.98
N GLU A 18 0.54 -1.10 5.90
CA GLU A 18 -0.60 -1.56 5.11
C GLU A 18 -0.25 -2.80 4.29
N TYR A 19 0.98 -2.87 3.76
CA TYR A 19 1.50 -4.07 3.11
C TYR A 19 1.64 -5.22 4.11
N GLU A 20 2.24 -4.98 5.27
CA GLU A 20 2.34 -5.99 6.33
C GLU A 20 0.96 -6.52 6.74
N ASN A 21 -0.03 -5.64 6.88
CA ASN A 21 -1.39 -6.04 7.22
C ASN A 21 -2.03 -6.92 6.13
N ALA A 22 -1.83 -6.57 4.86
CA ALA A 22 -2.29 -7.39 3.73
C ALA A 22 -1.63 -8.77 3.75
N PHE A 23 -0.30 -8.84 3.86
CA PHE A 23 0.41 -10.11 3.90
C PHE A 23 -0.01 -10.99 5.07
N ARG A 24 -0.24 -10.38 6.24
CA ARG A 24 -0.72 -11.08 7.43
C ARG A 24 -2.15 -11.59 7.27
N HIS A 25 -3.01 -10.86 6.56
CA HIS A 25 -4.38 -11.29 6.26
C HIS A 25 -4.40 -12.54 5.38
N PHE A 26 -3.56 -12.58 4.33
CA PHE A 26 -3.39 -13.75 3.46
C PHE A 26 -2.46 -14.83 4.05
N ASN A 27 -1.98 -14.62 5.28
CA ASN A 27 -1.05 -15.51 5.98
C ASN A 27 0.18 -15.88 5.14
N LEU A 28 0.70 -14.92 4.36
CA LEU A 28 1.85 -15.12 3.49
C LEU A 28 3.15 -15.08 4.30
N THR A 29 4.05 -16.01 4.01
CA THR A 29 5.42 -15.97 4.52
C THR A 29 6.30 -15.08 3.64
N ALA A 30 7.51 -14.74 4.10
CA ALA A 30 8.46 -13.95 3.29
C ALA A 30 8.80 -14.60 1.93
N ASP A 31 8.80 -15.93 1.85
CA ASP A 31 9.00 -16.68 0.62
C ASP A 31 7.76 -16.62 -0.29
N ASP A 32 6.56 -16.74 0.28
CA ASP A 32 5.30 -16.56 -0.44
C ASP A 32 5.18 -15.14 -0.99
N ILE A 33 5.57 -14.12 -0.23
CA ILE A 33 5.54 -12.73 -0.67
C ILE A 33 6.35 -12.59 -1.96
N GLN A 34 7.59 -13.08 -2.01
CA GLN A 34 8.40 -12.97 -3.24
C GLN A 34 7.84 -13.76 -4.43
N LYS A 35 7.13 -14.86 -4.20
CA LYS A 35 6.66 -15.76 -5.27
C LYS A 35 5.24 -15.46 -5.74
N ARG A 36 4.38 -15.03 -4.82
CA ARG A 36 2.93 -14.86 -5.02
C ARG A 36 2.54 -13.39 -5.11
N THR A 37 3.33 -12.48 -4.57
CA THR A 37 3.04 -11.05 -4.71
C THR A 37 3.67 -10.46 -5.95
N SER A 38 3.00 -9.48 -6.54
CA SER A 38 3.53 -8.67 -7.63
C SER A 38 3.03 -7.25 -7.50
N PHE A 39 3.91 -6.29 -7.77
CA PHE A 39 3.57 -4.88 -7.75
C PHE A 39 3.29 -4.42 -9.18
N ALA A 40 2.07 -3.96 -9.43
CA ALA A 40 1.70 -3.30 -10.66
C ALA A 40 1.63 -1.78 -10.43
N GLU A 41 2.09 -1.00 -11.39
CA GLU A 41 1.86 0.44 -11.43
C GLU A 41 0.89 0.75 -12.57
N ASP A 42 -0.15 1.51 -12.26
CA ASP A 42 -1.17 1.96 -13.22
C ASP A 42 -0.70 3.23 -13.93
N GLU A 43 -1.27 3.59 -15.10
CA GLU A 43 -0.89 4.79 -15.87
C GLU A 43 -1.02 6.10 -15.05
N ASN A 44 -1.82 6.07 -13.99
CA ASN A 44 -1.99 7.17 -13.04
C ASN A 44 -0.86 7.28 -11.99
N GLY A 45 0.11 6.37 -12.00
CA GLY A 45 1.15 6.22 -10.97
C GLY A 45 0.59 5.69 -9.64
N ASN A 46 -0.51 4.93 -9.69
CA ASN A 46 -1.04 4.21 -8.52
C ASN A 46 -0.32 2.86 -8.42
N GLN A 47 0.11 2.46 -7.23
CA GLN A 47 0.66 1.14 -7.00
C GLN A 47 -0.44 0.17 -6.56
N ALA A 48 -0.59 -0.94 -7.26
CA ALA A 48 -1.42 -2.07 -6.86
C ALA A 48 -0.53 -3.24 -6.42
N LEU A 49 -0.75 -3.72 -5.21
CA LEU A 49 -0.24 -5.00 -4.75
C LEU A 49 -1.20 -6.08 -5.23
N MET A 50 -0.66 -7.00 -6.03
CA MET A 50 -1.34 -8.22 -6.45
C MET A 50 -0.81 -9.39 -5.63
N ILE A 51 -1.71 -10.27 -5.19
CA ILE A 51 -1.39 -11.55 -4.55
C ILE A 51 -2.09 -12.63 -5.38
N ASP A 52 -1.37 -13.65 -5.83
CA ASP A 52 -1.91 -14.74 -6.65
C ASP A 52 -2.60 -14.30 -7.96
N GLY A 53 -2.24 -13.11 -8.46
CA GLY A 53 -2.84 -12.51 -9.65
C GLY A 53 -4.07 -11.66 -9.38
N GLU A 54 -4.49 -11.52 -8.12
CA GLU A 54 -5.63 -10.69 -7.72
C GLU A 54 -5.16 -9.41 -7.03
N PRO A 55 -5.74 -8.24 -7.35
CA PRO A 55 -5.38 -6.98 -6.71
C PRO A 55 -5.95 -6.93 -5.29
N VAL A 56 -5.07 -6.96 -4.28
CA VAL A 56 -5.48 -6.97 -2.86
C VAL A 56 -5.43 -5.58 -2.23
N LEU A 57 -4.52 -4.71 -2.68
CA LEU A 57 -4.30 -3.41 -2.09
C LEU A 57 -3.89 -2.42 -3.18
N ILE A 58 -4.57 -1.28 -3.27
CA ILE A 58 -4.26 -0.22 -4.24
C ILE A 58 -3.90 1.05 -3.48
N ILE A 59 -2.64 1.45 -3.55
CA ILE A 59 -2.13 2.71 -3.05
C ILE A 59 -2.22 3.72 -4.19
N ARG A 60 -3.16 4.66 -4.04
CA ARG A 60 -3.31 5.73 -5.01
C ARG A 60 -2.24 6.78 -4.79
N LYS A 61 -1.74 7.32 -5.90
CA LYS A 61 -0.82 8.45 -5.88
C LYS A 61 -1.40 9.58 -5.04
N PRO A 62 -0.61 10.18 -4.14
CA PRO A 62 -1.11 11.25 -3.29
C PRO A 62 -1.58 12.43 -4.14
N LYS A 63 -2.77 12.93 -3.83
CA LYS A 63 -3.21 14.20 -4.38
C LYS A 63 -2.58 15.32 -3.56
N TYR A 64 -1.74 16.12 -4.22
CA TYR A 64 -1.16 17.32 -3.65
C TYR A 64 -2.13 18.48 -3.83
N SER A 65 -2.62 19.01 -2.71
CA SER A 65 -3.32 20.28 -2.61
C SER A 65 -2.39 21.29 -1.93
N PRO A 66 -2.60 22.61 -2.08
CA PRO A 66 -1.72 23.60 -1.44
C PRO A 66 -1.62 23.35 0.07
N GLY A 67 -0.44 22.90 0.51
CA GLY A 67 -0.12 22.59 1.91
C GLY A 67 -0.54 21.20 2.42
N LYS A 68 -1.13 20.31 1.61
CA LYS A 68 -1.54 18.96 2.03
C LYS A 68 -1.30 17.89 0.97
N ALA A 69 -0.76 16.75 1.38
CA ALA A 69 -0.68 15.55 0.56
C ALA A 69 -1.65 14.51 1.12
N THR A 70 -2.71 14.19 0.38
CA THR A 70 -3.69 13.18 0.78
C THR A 70 -3.38 11.87 0.08
N TRP A 71 -2.94 10.88 0.84
CA TRP A 71 -2.76 9.50 0.38
C TRP A 71 -4.08 8.76 0.54
N LYS A 72 -4.42 7.95 -0.47
CA LYS A 72 -5.63 7.11 -0.41
C LYS A 72 -5.21 5.67 -0.69
N ILE A 73 -5.54 4.79 0.24
CA ILE A 73 -5.28 3.36 0.14
C ILE A 73 -6.64 2.67 0.06
N ASP A 74 -6.80 1.87 -0.98
CA ASP A 74 -7.97 1.03 -1.20
C ASP A 74 -7.57 -0.40 -0.83
N ARG A 75 -8.08 -0.89 0.29
CA ARG A 75 -7.90 -2.29 0.72
C ARG A 75 -9.02 -3.10 0.08
N LEU A 76 -8.69 -3.94 -0.89
CA LEU A 76 -9.66 -4.75 -1.61
C LEU A 76 -9.93 -6.06 -0.86
N TYR A 77 -8.92 -6.62 -0.19
CA TYR A 77 -9.07 -7.84 0.62
C TYR A 77 -10.06 -7.73 1.78
N GLU A 78 -10.20 -6.55 2.41
CA GLU A 78 -11.21 -6.34 3.47
C GLU A 78 -12.65 -6.30 2.92
N ARG A 79 -12.83 -6.02 1.63
CA ARG A 79 -14.18 -6.01 1.02
C ARG A 79 -14.66 -7.42 0.67
N GLU A 80 -13.74 -8.31 0.32
CA GLU A 80 -14.07 -9.70 -0.01
C GLU A 80 -14.31 -10.56 1.24
N ALA A 81 -13.68 -10.23 2.37
CA ALA A 81 -13.92 -10.93 3.64
C ALA A 81 -15.30 -10.62 4.28
N ALA A 82 -16.10 -9.72 3.70
CA ALA A 82 -17.39 -9.28 4.21
C ALA A 82 -18.60 -9.97 3.55
N GLU A 83 -18.39 -10.98 2.70
CA GLU A 83 -19.45 -11.75 2.02
C GLU A 83 -19.60 -13.17 2.58
#